data_AF-A0A1Y4I3X5-F1
#
_entry.id   AF-A0A1Y4I3X5-F1
#
_cell.length_a   1.000
_cell.length_b   1.000
_cell.length_c   1.000
_cell.angle_alpha   90.00
_cell.angle_beta   90.00
_cell.angle_gamma   90.00
#
_symmetry.space_group_name_H-M   'P 1'
#
loop_
_entity.id
_entity.type
_entity.pdbx_description
1 polymer ?
#
loop_
_entity_poly.entity_id
_entity_poly.type
_entity_poly.pdbx_seq_one_letter_code
_entity_poly.pdbx_strand_id
1 'polypeptide(L)' 'MLTALLSCAISGFLFFILHVTGTGSFPRPLTPAEEKDCLARLRLGDPSARSELVEHNLRLVAHIIKNG' A
#
# COMPACT_ATOMS: atom_id res chain seq x y z
N MET A 1 -35.75 21.66 -4.37
CA MET A 1 -35.56 21.26 -2.95
C MET A 1 -35.13 19.80 -2.86
N LEU A 2 -35.95 18.84 -3.32
CA LEU A 2 -35.61 17.41 -3.34
C LEU A 2 -34.33 17.08 -4.13
N THR A 3 -34.16 17.70 -5.30
CA THR A 3 -32.99 17.51 -6.17
C THR A 3 -31.68 17.98 -5.53
N ALA A 4 -31.72 19.10 -4.80
CA ALA A 4 -30.56 19.62 -4.07
C ALA A 4 -30.18 18.70 -2.90
N LEU A 5 -31.17 18.17 -2.21
CA LEU A 5 -30.98 17.25 -1.09
C LEU A 5 -30.41 15.90 -1.57
N LEU A 6 -30.91 15.40 -2.71
CA LEU A 6 -30.40 14.21 -3.38
C LEU A 6 -28.95 14.41 -3.87
N SER A 7 -28.65 15.55 -4.49
CA SER A 7 -27.30 15.88 -4.95
C SER A 7 -26.30 15.96 -3.79
N CYS A 8 -26.71 16.49 -2.64
CA CYS A 8 -25.87 16.57 -1.45
C CYS A 8 -25.59 15.17 -0.88
N ALA A 9 -26.62 14.33 -0.79
CA ALA A 9 -26.49 12.95 -0.33
C ALA A 9 -25.56 12.11 -1.23
N ILE A 10 -25.71 12.22 -2.55
CA ILE A 10 -24.84 11.53 -3.53
C ILE A 10 -23.40 12.04 -3.41
N SER A 11 -23.20 13.35 -3.28
CA SER A 11 -21.85 13.93 -3.13
C SER A 11 -21.15 13.41 -1.88
N GLY A 12 -21.84 13.40 -0.73
CA GLY A 12 -21.28 12.85 0.52
C GLY A 12 -20.97 11.35 0.42
N PHE A 13 -21.82 10.59 -0.27
CA PHE A 13 -21.61 9.17 -0.50
C PHE A 13 -20.42 8.88 -1.43
N LEU A 14 -20.28 9.65 -2.52
CA LEU A 14 -19.14 9.55 -3.42
C LEU A 14 -17.82 9.90 -2.71
N PHE A 15 -17.83 10.96 -1.89
CA PHE A 15 -16.67 11.32 -1.07
C PHE A 15 -16.27 10.20 -0.11
N PHE A 16 -17.25 9.54 0.53
CA PHE A 16 -16.99 8.40 1.40
C PHE A 16 -16.38 7.21 0.64
N ILE A 17 -16.92 6.85 -0.53
CA ILE A 17 -16.39 5.76 -1.35
C ILE A 17 -14.95 6.03 -1.80
N LEU A 18 -14.69 7.24 -2.30
CA LEU A 18 -13.36 7.62 -2.79
C LEU A 18 -12.33 7.69 -1.65
N HIS A 19 -12.76 8.12 -0.46
CA HIS A 19 -11.87 8.21 0.69
C HIS A 19 -11.54 6.83 1.28
N VAL A 20 -12.50 5.90 1.30
CA VAL A 20 -12.31 4.54 1.84
C VAL A 20 -11.39 3.69 0.97
N THR A 21 -11.24 3.98 -0.31
CA THR A 21 -10.37 3.23 -1.25
C THR A 21 -8.89 3.62 -1.18
N GLY A 22 -8.49 4.51 -0.26
CA GLY A 22 -7.14 5.08 -0.16
C GLY A 22 -6.16 4.38 0.78
N THR A 23 -6.32 3.09 1.11
CA THR A 23 -5.41 2.39 2.03
C THR A 23 -4.17 1.85 1.30
N GLY A 24 -3.29 2.77 0.88
CA GLY A 24 -1.87 2.53 0.51
C GLY A 24 -1.61 1.43 -0.53
N SER A 25 -1.22 1.81 -1.75
CA SER A 25 -0.82 0.89 -2.82
C SER A 25 0.39 -0.02 -2.51
N PHE A 26 1.01 0.11 -1.33
CA PHE A 26 2.18 -0.66 -0.93
C PHE A 26 1.83 -1.64 0.20
N PRO A 27 2.36 -2.86 0.16
CA PRO A 27 2.17 -3.83 1.24
C PRO A 27 2.75 -3.33 2.56
N ARG A 28 2.32 -3.96 3.66
CA ARG A 28 2.84 -3.66 5.01
C ARG A 28 4.32 -4.09 5.10
N PRO A 29 5.15 -3.39 5.88
CA PRO A 29 6.55 -3.81 6.06
C PRO A 29 6.61 -5.23 6.65
N LEU A 30 7.59 -6.00 6.19
CA LEU A 30 7.89 -7.31 6.76
C LEU A 30 8.37 -7.17 8.21
N THR A 31 8.09 -8.17 9.03
CA THR A 31 8.68 -8.25 10.37
C THR A 31 10.18 -8.63 10.27
N PRO A 32 11.00 -8.32 11.30
CA PRO A 32 12.42 -8.67 11.28
C PRO A 32 12.70 -10.17 11.17
N ALA A 33 11.76 -11.03 11.52
CA ALA A 33 11.88 -12.48 11.36
C ALA A 33 11.64 -12.88 9.90
N GLU A 34 10.53 -12.43 9.30
CA GLU A 34 10.17 -12.69 7.90
C GLU A 34 11.23 -12.14 6.94
N GLU A 35 11.81 -10.98 7.23
CA GLU A 35 12.89 -10.41 6.43
C GLU A 35 14.15 -11.28 6.47
N LYS A 36 14.52 -11.82 7.64
CA LYS A 36 15.67 -12.74 7.76
C LYS A 36 15.44 -14.02 6.96
N ASP A 37 14.23 -14.56 7.02
CA ASP A 37 13.87 -15.78 6.29
C ASP A 37 13.86 -15.54 4.77
N CYS A 38 13.31 -14.40 4.32
CA CYS A 38 13.36 -13.97 2.93
C CYS A 38 14.80 -13.76 2.45
N LEU A 39 15.67 -13.15 3.27
CA LEU A 39 17.08 -12.97 2.95
C LEU A 39 17.82 -14.32 2.88
N ALA A 40 17.48 -15.28 3.74
CA ALA A 40 18.03 -16.63 3.67
C ALA A 40 17.61 -17.35 2.38
N ARG A 41 16.33 -17.28 2.02
CA ARG A 41 15.80 -17.80 0.74
C ARG A 41 16.42 -17.11 -0.48
N LEU A 42 16.62 -15.79 -0.39
CA LEU A 42 17.27 -15.01 -1.44
C LEU A 42 18.71 -15.47 -1.67
N ARG A 43 19.46 -15.78 -0.60
CA ARG A 43 20.82 -16.34 -0.68
C ARG A 43 20.85 -17.72 -1.35
N LEU A 44 19.77 -18.48 -1.26
CA LEU A 44 19.58 -19.75 -1.97
C LEU A 44 19.17 -19.57 -3.44
N GLY A 45 18.98 -18.33 -3.90
CA GLY A 45 18.62 -18.01 -5.29
C GLY A 45 17.12 -18.04 -5.58
N ASP A 46 16.26 -18.01 -4.55
CA ASP A 46 14.80 -17.98 -4.73
C ASP A 46 14.35 -16.64 -5.35
N PRO A 47 13.80 -16.64 -6.59
CA PRO A 47 13.32 -15.42 -7.23
C PRO A 47 12.07 -14.84 -6.54
N SER A 48 11.28 -15.67 -5.86
CA SER A 48 10.08 -15.22 -5.15
C SER A 48 10.44 -14.36 -3.94
N ALA A 49 11.47 -14.78 -3.20
CA ALA A 49 11.99 -14.02 -2.06
C ALA A 49 12.53 -12.64 -2.47
N ARG A 50 13.11 -12.54 -3.68
CA ARG A 50 13.54 -11.26 -4.25
C ARG A 50 12.36 -10.33 -4.50
N SER A 51 11.32 -10.82 -5.18
CA SER A 51 10.13 -10.02 -5.48
C SER A 51 9.44 -9.53 -4.21
N GLU A 52 9.30 -10.41 -3.22
CA GLU A 52 8.72 -10.12 -1.91
C GLU A 52 9.50 -9.00 -1.19
N LEU A 53 10.83 -9.11 -1.11
CA LEU A 53 11.66 -8.06 -0.51
C LEU A 53 11.57 -6.73 -1.27
N VAL A 54 11.51 -6.76 -2.61
CA VAL A 54 11.41 -5.54 -3.42
C VAL A 54 10.07 -4.84 -3.17
N GLU A 55 8.94 -5.52 -3.32
CA GLU A 55 7.60 -4.93 -3.19
C GLU A 55 7.37 -4.29 -1.81
N HIS A 56 7.83 -4.95 -0.74
CA HIS A 56 7.71 -4.43 0.61
C HIS A 56 8.64 -3.25 0.88
N ASN A 57 9.83 -3.22 0.28
CA ASN A 57 10.77 -2.11 0.40
C ASN A 57 10.50 -0.95 -0.57
N LEU A 58 9.63 -1.10 -1.58
CA LEU A 58 9.22 0.02 -2.45
C LEU A 58 8.57 1.16 -1.65
N ARG A 59 7.89 0.85 -0.54
CA ARG A 59 7.36 1.86 0.38
C ARG A 59 8.46 2.74 0.97
N LEU A 60 9.61 2.14 1.30
CA LEU A 60 10.77 2.87 1.80
C LEU A 60 11.32 3.79 0.70
N VAL A 61 11.43 3.30 -0.53
CA VAL A 61 11.86 4.11 -1.69
C VAL A 61 10.93 5.32 -1.90
N ALA A 62 9.61 5.12 -1.87
CA ALA A 62 8.64 6.20 -1.98
C ALA A 62 8.79 7.24 -0.85
N HIS A 63 9.10 6.79 0.36
CA HIS A 63 9.38 7.67 1.48
C HIS A 63 10.68 8.47 1.30
N ILE A 64 11.75 7.81 0.82
CA ILE A 64 13.04 8.46 0.53
C ILE A 64 12.87 9.53 -0.55
N ILE A 65 12.16 9.26 -1.64
CA ILE A 65 11.95 10.26 -2.72
C ILE A 65 11.13 11.44 -2.21
N LYS A 66 10.15 11.19 -1.34
CA LYS A 66 9.28 12.26 -0.80
C LYS A 66 10.02 13.18 0.19
N ASN A 67 10.96 12.64 0.97
CA ASN A 67 11.58 13.32 2.10
C ASN A 67 13.10 13.53 1.97
N GLY A 68 13.71 13.07 0.88
CA GLY A 68 15.13 13.22 0.57
C GLY A 68 15.42 14.41 -0.32
#